data_AF-A0A4Y2KAT9-F1
#
_entry.id   AF-A0A4Y2KAT9-F1
#
_cell.length_a   1.000
_cell.length_b   1.000
_cell.length_c   1.000
_cell.angle_alpha   90.00
_cell.angle_beta   90.00
_cell.angle_gamma   90.00
#
_symmetry.space_group_name_H-M   'P 1'
#
loop_
_entity.id
_entity.type
_entity.pdbx_description
1 polymer ?
#
loop_
_entity_poly.entity_id
_entity_poly.type
_entity_poly.pdbx_seq_one_letter_code
_entity_poly.pdbx_strand_id
1 'polypeptide(L)'
;MRKLEVLRCDGTVTNTGWKNGAIHRIENHVRRKLQWSICLLYFNELPFRHIFQHIDGQTAGPKSFSGPIGQQLTCYEKLPVVDYEPINYSIPDINRNLLSKD
;
A
#
# COMPACT_ATOMS: atom_id res chain seq x y z
N MET A 1 11.69 -19.00 25.19
CA MET A 1 11.96 -18.33 23.89
C MET A 1 10.62 -18.09 23.20
N ARG A 2 10.31 -16.88 22.72
CA ARG A 2 9.00 -16.62 22.07
C ARG A 2 8.98 -17.21 20.67
N LYS A 3 7.90 -17.91 20.30
CA LYS A 3 7.70 -18.51 18.98
C LYS A 3 7.29 -17.41 17.99
N LEU A 4 8.03 -17.25 16.89
CA LEU A 4 7.71 -16.28 15.83
C LEU A 4 6.58 -16.81 14.93
N GLU A 5 5.33 -16.42 15.11
CA GLU A 5 4.23 -17.04 14.34
C GLU A 5 3.83 -16.26 13.08
N VAL A 6 3.84 -14.94 13.17
CA VAL A 6 3.37 -14.04 12.11
C VAL A 6 4.47 -13.04 11.75
N LEU A 7 4.64 -12.78 10.47
CA LEU A 7 5.45 -11.68 9.95
C LEU A 7 4.56 -10.62 9.30
N ARG A 8 4.75 -9.37 9.70
CA ARG A 8 4.09 -8.21 9.13
C ARG A 8 5.08 -7.33 8.40
N CYS A 9 4.78 -6.99 7.15
CA CYS A 9 5.57 -6.06 6.34
C CYS A 9 4.73 -5.46 5.20
N ASP A 10 5.30 -4.53 4.46
CA ASP A 10 4.69 -4.07 3.20
C ASP A 10 4.73 -5.18 2.11
N GLY A 11 3.91 -5.01 1.07
CA GLY A 11 3.81 -5.95 -0.04
C GLY A 11 4.90 -5.82 -1.11
N THR A 12 6.00 -5.09 -0.88
CA THR A 12 7.04 -4.92 -1.90
C THR A 12 7.74 -6.23 -2.25
N VAL A 13 8.27 -6.30 -3.47
CA VAL A 13 9.08 -7.46 -3.94
C VAL A 13 10.29 -7.73 -3.04
N THR A 14 10.84 -6.70 -2.39
CA THR A 14 11.94 -6.82 -1.42
C THR A 14 11.53 -7.64 -0.19
N ASN A 15 10.27 -7.59 0.20
CA ASN A 15 9.75 -8.32 1.36
C ASN A 15 9.12 -9.67 0.97
N THR A 16 8.31 -9.69 -0.08
CA THR A 16 7.49 -10.86 -0.49
C THR A 16 8.08 -11.66 -1.64
N GLY A 17 9.19 -11.22 -2.24
CA GLY A 17 9.79 -11.86 -3.42
C GLY A 17 10.27 -13.29 -3.17
N TRP A 18 10.04 -14.17 -4.15
CA TRP A 18 10.28 -15.61 -4.00
C TRP A 18 11.76 -16.04 -3.95
N LYS A 19 12.67 -15.30 -4.60
CA LYS A 19 14.12 -15.61 -4.60
C LYS A 19 14.87 -15.03 -3.41
N ASN A 20 14.60 -13.77 -3.06
CA ASN A 20 15.39 -12.99 -2.10
C ASN A 20 14.54 -12.12 -1.17
N GLY A 21 13.22 -12.35 -1.12
CA GLY A 21 12.34 -11.60 -0.24
C GLY A 21 12.72 -11.80 1.23
N ALA A 22 12.62 -10.74 2.02
CA ALA A 22 12.93 -10.78 3.45
C ALA A 22 12.20 -11.93 4.16
N ILE A 23 10.92 -12.14 3.87
CA ILE A 23 10.15 -13.24 4.46
C ILE A 23 10.74 -14.60 4.06
N HIS A 24 11.04 -14.80 2.78
CA HIS A 24 11.63 -16.05 2.30
C HIS A 24 12.95 -16.38 3.02
N ARG A 25 13.80 -15.36 3.22
CA ARG A 25 15.06 -15.52 3.97
C ARG A 25 14.82 -15.88 5.44
N ILE A 26 13.82 -15.27 6.08
CA ILE A 26 13.46 -15.58 7.46
C ILE A 26 12.90 -17.00 7.56
N GLU A 27 11.97 -17.40 6.68
CA GLU A 27 11.41 -18.75 6.62
C GLU A 27 12.50 -19.83 6.44
N ASN A 28 13.49 -19.55 5.58
CA ASN A 28 14.66 -20.42 5.41
C ASN A 28 15.51 -20.51 6.67
N HIS A 29 15.68 -19.41 7.41
CA HIS A 29 16.43 -19.38 8.66
C HIS A 29 15.70 -20.14 9.79
N VAL A 30 14.38 -19.96 9.92
CA VAL A 30 13.57 -20.65 10.92
C VAL A 30 13.15 -22.07 10.49
N ARG A 31 13.49 -22.48 9.26
CA ARG A 31 13.20 -23.79 8.67
C ARG A 31 11.72 -24.16 8.65
N ARG A 32 10.84 -23.17 8.50
CA ARG A 32 9.39 -23.38 8.36
C ARG A 32 8.71 -22.17 7.73
N LYS A 33 7.50 -22.40 7.22
CA LYS A 33 6.61 -21.32 6.77
C LYS A 33 6.07 -20.52 7.94
N LEU A 34 5.87 -19.23 7.71
CA LEU A 34 5.31 -18.27 8.65
C LEU A 34 3.96 -17.78 8.13
N GLN A 35 3.08 -17.34 9.02
CA GLN A 35 1.87 -16.66 8.58
C GLN A 35 2.25 -15.24 8.11
N TRP A 36 1.80 -14.86 6.92
CA TRP A 36 2.08 -13.56 6.36
C TRP A 36 0.93 -12.61 6.68
N SER A 37 1.26 -11.43 7.21
CA SER A 37 0.34 -10.30 7.41
C SER A 37 0.85 -9.14 6.55
N ILE A 38 0.51 -9.17 5.26
CA ILE A 38 1.08 -8.25 4.28
C ILE A 38 0.19 -7.03 4.11
N CYS A 39 0.79 -5.85 4.08
CA CYS A 39 0.08 -4.64 3.71
C CYS A 39 -0.34 -4.69 2.24
N LEU A 40 -1.65 -4.57 1.98
CA LEU A 40 -2.22 -4.48 0.64
C LEU A 40 -2.11 -3.07 0.03
N LEU A 41 -1.25 -2.20 0.59
CA LEU A 41 -1.07 -0.83 0.09
C LEU A 41 -0.78 -0.82 -1.41
N TYR A 42 0.17 -1.65 -1.86
CA TYR A 42 0.49 -1.77 -3.30
C TYR A 42 -0.67 -2.32 -4.13
N PHE A 43 -1.54 -3.17 -3.56
CA PHE A 43 -2.70 -3.69 -4.28
C PHE A 43 -3.75 -2.61 -4.56
N ASN A 44 -3.86 -1.60 -3.69
CA ASN A 44 -4.74 -0.46 -3.91
C ASN A 44 -4.02 0.66 -4.68
N GLU A 45 -2.75 0.90 -4.37
CA GLU A 45 -1.98 1.99 -4.96
C GLU A 45 -1.68 1.74 -6.45
N LEU A 46 -1.29 0.51 -6.84
CA LEU A 46 -0.91 0.23 -8.23
C LEU A 46 -2.08 0.40 -9.21
N PRO A 47 -3.27 -0.20 -9.01
CA PRO A 47 -4.38 -0.07 -9.97
C PRO A 47 -4.85 1.38 -10.13
N PHE A 48 -4.79 2.17 -9.06
CA PHE A 48 -5.25 3.55 -9.05
C PHE A 48 -4.13 4.57 -9.26
N ARG A 49 -2.87 4.14 -9.46
CA ARG A 49 -1.71 5.04 -9.59
C ARG A 49 -1.91 6.09 -10.67
N HIS A 50 -2.39 5.70 -11.85
CA HIS A 50 -2.64 6.64 -12.94
C HIS A 50 -3.77 7.63 -12.63
N ILE A 51 -4.79 7.19 -11.89
CA ILE A 51 -5.89 8.05 -11.44
C ILE A 51 -5.36 9.07 -10.43
N PHE A 52 -4.58 8.64 -9.43
CA PHE A 52 -3.97 9.56 -8.47
C PHE A 52 -2.98 10.52 -9.14
N GLN A 53 -2.18 10.05 -10.09
CA GLN A 53 -1.30 10.90 -10.88
C GLN A 53 -2.06 11.97 -11.69
N HIS A 54 -3.25 11.64 -12.18
CA HIS A 54 -4.09 12.57 -12.93
C HIS A 54 -4.79 13.59 -12.01
N ILE A 55 -5.36 13.13 -10.89
CA ILE A 55 -6.16 13.96 -9.98
C ILE A 55 -5.27 14.82 -9.07
N ASP A 56 -4.15 14.27 -8.61
CA ASP A 56 -3.29 14.84 -7.57
C ASP A 56 -1.80 14.86 -7.93
N GLY A 57 -1.44 14.60 -9.19
CA GLY A 57 -0.05 14.68 -9.63
C GLY A 57 0.83 13.51 -9.20
N GLN A 58 2.06 13.50 -9.72
CA GLN A 58 3.04 12.45 -9.45
C GLN A 58 3.59 12.55 -8.03
N THR A 59 3.70 11.42 -7.32
CA THR A 59 4.40 11.34 -6.04
C THR A 59 5.85 11.81 -6.21
N ALA A 60 6.24 12.90 -5.55
CA ALA A 60 7.59 13.47 -5.66
C ALA A 60 8.59 12.81 -4.68
N GLY A 61 8.09 12.06 -3.70
CA GLY A 61 8.89 11.36 -2.70
C GLY A 61 8.03 10.86 -1.53
N PRO A 62 8.61 10.08 -0.60
CA PRO A 62 7.87 9.43 0.49
C PRO A 62 7.30 10.40 1.54
N LYS A 63 7.71 11.68 1.53
CA LYS A 63 7.23 12.72 2.45
C LYS A 63 6.81 14.00 1.73
N SER A 64 6.67 13.97 0.42
CA SER A 64 6.35 15.14 -0.38
C SER A 64 5.14 14.88 -1.26
N PHE A 65 4.12 15.70 -1.06
CA PHE A 65 2.96 15.77 -1.91
C PHE A 65 3.14 16.91 -2.92
N SER A 66 2.95 16.62 -4.20
CA SER A 66 3.11 17.60 -5.27
C SER A 66 1.77 18.20 -5.70
N GLY A 67 0.67 17.45 -5.57
CA GLY A 67 -0.65 17.92 -5.98
C GLY A 67 -1.49 18.59 -4.92
N PRO A 68 -2.61 19.20 -5.37
CA PRO A 68 -3.46 20.03 -4.55
C PRO A 68 -4.18 19.30 -3.41
N ILE A 69 -4.48 18.01 -3.55
CA ILE A 69 -5.09 17.18 -2.49
C ILE A 69 -4.03 16.80 -1.47
N GLY A 70 -2.91 16.22 -1.91
CA GLY A 70 -1.85 15.81 -0.99
C GLY A 70 -1.23 16.98 -0.20
N GLN A 71 -1.14 18.17 -0.79
CA GLN A 71 -0.69 19.38 -0.08
C GLN A 71 -1.64 19.79 1.06
N GLN A 72 -2.94 19.50 0.95
CA GLN A 72 -3.90 19.75 2.04
C GLN A 72 -3.75 18.76 3.19
N LEU A 73 -3.12 17.60 2.96
CA LEU A 73 -2.85 16.60 4.00
C LEU A 73 -1.64 16.97 4.88
N THR A 74 -1.20 18.22 4.90
CA THR A 74 -0.10 18.64 5.79
C THR A 74 -0.48 18.44 7.26
N CYS A 75 0.42 17.83 8.04
CA CYS A 75 0.20 17.49 9.45
C CYS A 75 -0.93 16.47 9.71
N TYR A 76 -1.32 15.64 8.74
CA TYR A 76 -2.36 14.60 8.92
C TYR A 76 -2.11 13.71 10.17
N GLU A 77 -0.86 13.42 10.50
CA GLU A 77 -0.50 12.60 11.67
C GLU A 77 -0.85 13.23 13.03
N LYS A 78 -1.10 14.54 13.04
CA LYS A 78 -1.51 15.30 14.24
C LYS A 78 -3.02 15.50 14.31
N LEU A 79 -3.76 15.14 13.26
CA LEU A 79 -5.21 15.28 13.24
C LEU A 79 -5.86 14.17 14.08
N PRO A 80 -6.93 14.48 14.82
CA PRO A 80 -7.68 13.46 15.54
C PRO A 80 -8.36 12.49 14.55
N VAL A 81 -8.49 11.23 14.94
CA VAL A 81 -9.34 10.28 14.22
C VAL A 81 -10.79 10.70 14.46
N VAL A 82 -11.52 10.94 13.37
CA VAL A 82 -12.93 11.32 13.39
C VAL A 82 -13.79 10.24 12.74
N ASP A 83 -15.03 10.12 13.19
CA ASP A 83 -16.01 9.31 12.49
C ASP A 83 -16.26 9.88 11.09
N TYR A 84 -16.41 9.01 10.10
CA TYR A 84 -16.64 9.40 8.72
C TYR A 84 -17.95 8.79 8.23
N GLU A 85 -18.68 9.56 7.42
CA GLU A 85 -19.86 9.05 6.73
C GLU A 85 -19.42 8.29 5.46
N PRO A 86 -19.97 7.10 5.18
CA PRO A 86 -19.75 6.42 3.92
C PRO A 86 -20.19 7.31 2.75
N ILE A 87 -19.33 7.47 1.75
CA ILE A 87 -19.72 8.16 0.52
C ILE A 87 -20.66 7.22 -0.25
N ASN A 88 -21.94 7.57 -0.32
CA ASN A 88 -22.91 6.88 -1.17
C ASN A 88 -22.56 7.10 -2.64
N TYR A 89 -21.84 6.14 -3.21
CA TYR A 89 -21.38 6.21 -4.59
C TYR A 89 -21.51 4.86 -5.29
N SER A 90 -22.10 4.86 -6.49
CA SER A 90 -22.02 3.72 -7.40
C SER A 90 -20.68 3.80 -8.12
N ILE A 91 -19.86 2.75 -8.04
CA ILE A 91 -18.62 2.67 -8.83
C ILE A 91 -19.01 2.82 -10.31
N PRO A 92 -18.57 3.89 -11.00
CA PRO A 92 -18.88 4.10 -12.41
C PRO A 92 -18.25 2.97 -13.21
N ASP A 93 -18.80 2.68 -14.38
CA ASP A 93 -18.18 1.74 -15.30
C ASP A 93 -16.83 2.33 -15.77
N ILE A 94 -15.75 1.95 -15.08
CA ILE A 94 -14.40 2.43 -15.37
C ILE A 94 -13.88 1.61 -16.54
N ASN A 95 -13.50 2.32 -17.61
CA ASN A 95 -12.80 1.69 -18.73
C ASN A 95 -11.56 0.97 -18.18
N ARG A 96 -11.55 -0.36 -18.26
CA ARG A 96 -10.48 -1.22 -17.71
C ARG A 96 -9.09 -0.88 -18.25
N ASN A 97 -9.01 -0.17 -19.38
CA ASN A 97 -7.74 0.32 -19.92
C ASN A 97 -7.12 1.47 -19.10
N LEU A 98 -7.87 2.09 -18.19
CA LEU A 98 -7.38 3.11 -17.26
C LEU A 98 -6.78 2.51 -15.98
N LEU A 99 -7.02 1.23 -15.70
CA LEU A 99 -6.43 0.52 -14.58
C LEU A 99 -4.98 0.19 -14.92
N SER A 100 -4.09 0.31 -13.93
CA SER A 100 -2.71 -0.13 -14.12
C SER A 100 -2.66 -1.61 -14.51
N LYS A 101 -1.78 -1.92 -15.47
CA LYS A 101 -1.48 -3.29 -15.91
C LYS A 101 -0.18 -3.82 -15.30
N ASP A 102 0.45 -3.02 -14.45
CA ASP A 102 1.69 -3.34 -13.75
C ASP A 102 1.47 -4.37 -12.63
#